data_AF-A0A242B002-F1
#
_entry.id   AF-A0A242B002-F1
#
_cell.length_a   1.000
_cell.length_b   1.000
_cell.length_c   1.000
_cell.angle_alpha   90.00
_cell.angle_beta   90.00
_cell.angle_gamma   90.00
#
_symmetry.space_group_name_H-M   'P 1'
#
loop_
_entity.id
_entity.type
_entity.pdbx_description
1 polymer ?
#
loop_
_entity_poly.entity_id
_entity_poly.type
_entity_poly.pdbx_seq_one_letter_code
_entity_poly.pdbx_strand_id
1 'polypeptide(L)'
;MADNELKKINDKINRLKIQKSILKANSEQNIARKKRTKRLIEKGALLEKYFEIGYLTVEETEEFLKVFSEYIKANKPNKFQKKE
;
A
#
# COMPACT_ATOMS: atom_id res chain seq x y z
N MET A 1 -9.31 48.70 -16.40
CA MET A 1 -8.31 48.28 -15.36
C MET A 1 -8.84 47.13 -14.50
N ALA A 2 -10.09 47.20 -14.01
CA ALA A 2 -10.72 46.13 -13.20
C ALA A 2 -10.73 44.73 -13.85
N ASP A 3 -11.00 44.60 -15.15
CA ASP A 3 -11.00 43.30 -15.86
C ASP A 3 -9.65 42.58 -15.85
N ASN A 4 -8.55 43.33 -15.88
CA ASN A 4 -7.21 42.75 -15.88
C ASN A 4 -6.83 42.24 -14.48
N GLU A 5 -7.34 42.88 -13.44
CA GLU A 5 -7.21 42.41 -12.05
C GLU A 5 -8.07 41.18 -11.79
N LEU A 6 -9.32 41.18 -12.29
CA LEU A 6 -10.22 40.03 -12.21
C LEU A 6 -9.61 38.80 -12.89
N LYS A 7 -9.00 38.97 -14.06
CA LYS A 7 -8.29 37.92 -14.79
C LYS A 7 -7.11 37.36 -13.99
N LYS A 8 -6.27 38.23 -13.41
CA LYS A 8 -5.14 37.81 -12.56
C LYS A 8 -5.60 37.03 -11.32
N ILE A 9 -6.70 37.46 -10.70
CA ILE A 9 -7.30 36.75 -9.56
C ILE A 9 -7.77 35.37 -9.98
N ASN A 10 -8.47 35.25 -11.11
CA ASN A 10 -8.95 33.97 -11.62
C ASN A 10 -7.81 33.01 -11.96
N ASP A 11 -6.74 33.50 -12.58
CA ASP A 11 -5.54 32.71 -12.88
C ASP A 11 -4.88 32.19 -11.60
N LYS A 12 -4.82 33.02 -10.54
CA LYS A 12 -4.30 32.62 -9.24
C LYS A 12 -5.18 31.56 -8.57
N ILE A 13 -6.50 31.70 -8.65
CA ILE A 13 -7.46 30.69 -8.16
C ILE A 13 -7.25 29.35 -8.88
N ASN A 14 -7.09 29.37 -10.20
CA ASN A 14 -6.86 28.15 -10.98
C ASN A 14 -5.54 27.46 -10.61
N ARG A 15 -4.45 28.23 -10.45
CA ARG A 15 -3.16 27.69 -9.97
C ARG A 15 -3.28 27.07 -8.58
N LEU A 16 -3.97 27.73 -7.66
CA LEU A 16 -4.17 27.22 -6.30
C LEU A 16 -5.03 25.93 -6.28
N LYS A 17 -6.05 25.83 -7.15
CA LYS A 17 -6.85 24.60 -7.31
C LYS A 17 -5.98 23.42 -7.77
N ILE A 18 -5.12 23.64 -8.77
CA ILE A 18 -4.19 22.61 -9.27
C ILE A 18 -3.19 22.22 -8.18
N GLN A 19 -2.62 23.19 -7.47
CA GLN A 19 -1.68 22.89 -6.39
C GLN A 19 -2.35 22.08 -5.27
N LYS A 20 -3.59 22.43 -4.89
CA LYS A 20 -4.38 21.69 -3.90
C LYS A 20 -4.66 20.25 -4.34
N SER A 21 -4.98 20.02 -5.61
CA SER A 21 -5.25 18.65 -6.10
C SER A 21 -3.98 17.79 -6.09
N ILE A 22 -2.84 18.34 -6.50
CA ILE A 22 -1.54 17.65 -6.45
C ILE A 22 -1.16 17.30 -5.01
N LEU A 23 -1.27 18.26 -4.08
CA LEU A 23 -0.97 18.03 -2.67
C LEU A 23 -1.87 16.95 -2.06
N LYS A 24 -3.16 16.94 -2.42
CA LYS A 24 -4.11 15.92 -1.97
C LYS A 24 -3.74 14.54 -2.50
N ALA A 25 -3.45 14.42 -3.80
CA ALA A 25 -3.02 13.16 -4.40
C ALA A 25 -1.72 12.63 -3.77
N ASN A 26 -0.74 13.50 -3.53
CA ASN A 26 0.51 13.13 -2.87
C ASN A 26 0.29 12.67 -1.42
N SER A 27 -0.63 13.31 -0.69
CA SER A 27 -1.01 12.90 0.66
C SER A 27 -1.67 11.52 0.66
N GLU A 28 -2.63 11.28 -0.23
CA GLU A 28 -3.32 10.00 -0.36
C GLU A 28 -2.37 8.87 -0.73
N GLN A 29 -1.44 9.10 -1.68
CA GLN A 29 -0.39 8.15 -2.03
C GLN A 29 0.51 7.83 -0.83
N ASN A 30 0.89 8.84 -0.04
CA ASN A 30 1.70 8.63 1.16
C ASN A 30 0.96 7.81 2.22
N ILE A 31 -0.33 8.06 2.42
CA ILE A 31 -1.18 7.29 3.34
C ILE A 31 -1.28 5.83 2.86
N ALA A 32 -1.53 5.61 1.57
CA ALA A 32 -1.62 4.28 0.98
C ALA A 32 -0.30 3.51 1.13
N ARG A 33 0.84 4.17 0.89
CA ARG A 33 2.18 3.59 1.09
C ARG A 33 2.40 3.20 2.55
N LYS A 34 2.13 4.10 3.50
CA LYS A 34 2.25 3.81 4.95
C LYS A 34 1.38 2.63 5.36
N LYS A 35 0.13 2.58 4.88
CA LYS A 35 -0.79 1.47 5.16
C LYS A 35 -0.29 0.15 4.58
N ARG A 36 0.27 0.16 3.35
CA ARG A 36 0.89 -1.02 2.74
C ARG A 36 2.09 -1.49 3.54
N THR A 37 3.01 -0.60 3.90
CA THR A 37 4.21 -0.94 4.68
C THR A 37 3.82 -1.52 6.04
N LYS A 38 2.90 -0.88 6.77
CA LYS A 38 2.41 -1.38 8.06
C LYS A 38 1.85 -2.80 7.91
N ARG A 39 0.99 -3.05 6.92
CA ARG A 39 0.43 -4.37 6.65
C ARG A 39 1.50 -5.42 6.32
N LEU A 40 2.55 -5.05 5.57
CA LEU A 40 3.63 -5.96 5.23
C LEU A 40 4.46 -6.33 6.46
N ILE A 41 4.76 -5.35 7.33
CA ILE A 41 5.47 -5.59 8.60
C ILE A 41 4.64 -6.49 9.52
N GLU A 42 3.35 -6.18 9.70
CA GLU A 42 2.46 -6.99 10.54
C GLU A 42 2.36 -8.44 10.03
N LYS A 43 2.24 -8.62 8.71
CA LYS A 43 2.19 -9.96 8.12
C LYS A 43 3.53 -10.69 8.21
N GLY A 44 4.66 -10.01 8.02
CA GLY A 44 6.00 -10.57 8.16
C GLY A 44 6.25 -11.04 9.59
N ALA A 45 5.94 -10.22 10.59
CA ALA A 45 6.10 -10.59 12.00
C ALA A 45 5.26 -11.82 12.39
N LEU A 46 4.03 -11.95 11.86
CA LEU A 46 3.21 -13.15 12.07
C LEU A 46 3.84 -14.38 11.41
N LEU A 47 4.38 -14.22 10.21
CA LEU A 47 5.05 -15.30 9.47
C LEU A 47 6.26 -15.83 10.25
N GLU A 48 7.17 -14.94 10.64
CA GLU A 48 8.37 -15.29 11.42
C GLU A 48 8.00 -15.95 12.75
N LYS A 49 6.97 -15.44 13.44
CA LYS A 49 6.52 -16.00 14.72
C LYS A 49 5.94 -17.41 14.60
N TYR A 50 5.05 -17.64 13.62
CA TYR A 50 4.31 -18.90 13.54
C TYR A 50 5.07 -20.02 12.83
N PHE A 51 6.01 -19.67 11.95
CA PHE A 51 6.87 -20.64 11.29
C PHE A 51 8.26 -20.74 11.93
N GLU A 52 8.56 -19.88 12.92
CA GLU A 52 9.85 -19.83 13.62
C GLU A 52 11.05 -19.60 12.69
N ILE A 53 10.83 -18.94 11.55
CA ILE A 53 11.82 -18.76 10.48
C ILE A 53 12.55 -17.41 10.52
N GLY A 54 12.54 -16.69 11.64
CA GLY A 54 13.17 -15.36 11.75
C GLY A 54 14.69 -15.35 11.50
N TYR A 55 15.33 -16.53 11.50
CA TYR A 55 16.75 -16.68 11.18
C TYR A 55 17.03 -16.89 9.68
N LEU A 56 16.00 -17.12 8.86
CA LEU A 56 16.15 -17.33 7.42
C LEU A 56 16.39 -16.00 6.70
N THR A 57 17.19 -16.05 5.63
CA THR A 57 17.29 -14.95 4.67
C THR A 57 15.99 -14.78 3.88
N VAL A 58 15.91 -13.72 3.08
CA VAL A 58 14.75 -13.48 2.21
C VAL A 58 14.62 -14.59 1.17
N GLU A 59 15.75 -15.01 0.60
CA GLU A 59 15.83 -16.06 -0.41
C GLU A 59 15.42 -17.42 0.17
N GLU A 60 15.95 -17.79 1.34
CA GLU A 60 15.59 -19.02 2.06
C GLU A 60 14.11 -19.02 2.47
N THR A 61 13.58 -17.87 2.90
CA THR A 61 12.16 -17.71 3.20
C THR A 61 11.30 -17.93 1.96
N GLU A 62 11.71 -17.46 0.78
CA GLU A 62 10.98 -17.73 -0.46
C GLU A 62 10.94 -19.22 -0.79
N GLU A 63 12.08 -19.91 -0.68
CA GLU A 63 12.17 -21.36 -0.90
C GLU A 63 11.28 -22.13 0.09
N PHE A 64 11.37 -21.79 1.38
CA PHE A 64 10.51 -22.34 2.42
C PHE A 64 9.02 -22.15 2.08
N LEU A 65 8.62 -20.93 1.72
CA LEU A 65 7.23 -20.64 1.41
C LEU A 65 6.74 -21.33 0.14
N LYS A 66 7.61 -21.56 -0.86
CA LYS A 66 7.25 -22.33 -2.07
C LYS A 66 6.80 -23.74 -1.70
N VAL A 67 7.58 -24.43 -0.87
CA VAL A 67 7.29 -25.80 -0.39
C VAL A 67 5.91 -25.87 0.27
N PHE A 68 5.61 -24.94 1.19
CA PHE A 68 4.33 -24.95 1.90
C PHE A 68 3.16 -24.34 1.09
N SER A 69 3.44 -23.57 0.04
CA SER A 69 2.40 -22.87 -0.71
C SER A 69 1.40 -23.84 -1.34
N GLU A 70 1.87 -24.98 -1.85
CA GLU A 70 1.03 -26.00 -2.46
C GLU A 70 0.14 -26.67 -1.42
N TYR A 71 0.75 -27.10 -0.31
CA TYR A 71 0.03 -27.70 0.82
C TYR A 71 -1.06 -26.77 1.38
N ILE A 72 -0.74 -25.49 1.61
CA ILE A 72 -1.68 -24.51 2.15
C ILE A 72 -2.80 -24.23 1.15
N LYS A 73 -2.52 -24.17 -0.15
CA LYS A 73 -3.55 -23.99 -1.18
C LYS A 73 -4.52 -25.17 -1.20
N ALA A 74 -4.00 -26.40 -1.15
CA ALA A 74 -4.81 -27.63 -1.16
C ALA A 74 -5.64 -27.81 0.11
N ASN A 75 -5.12 -27.43 1.27
CA ASN A 75 -5.76 -27.63 2.58
C ASN A 75 -6.44 -26.36 3.12
N LYS A 76 -6.64 -25.34 2.28
CA LYS A 76 -7.20 -24.05 2.72
C LYS A 76 -8.64 -24.23 3.23
N PRO A 77 -8.92 -23.94 4.51
CA PRO A 77 -10.27 -24.03 5.05
C PRO A 77 -11.25 -23.13 4.30
N ASN A 78 -12.48 -23.61 4.09
CA ASN A 78 -13.54 -22.88 3.37
C ASN A 78 -13.74 -21.45 3.89
N LYS A 79 -13.61 -21.22 5.20
CA LYS A 79 -13.72 -19.89 5.82
C LYS A 79 -12.70 -18.85 5.31
N PHE A 80 -11.59 -19.30 4.73
CA PHE A 80 -10.50 -18.46 4.22
C PHE A 80 -10.36 -18.52 2.70
N GLN A 81 -11.23 -19.27 2.02
CA GLN A 81 -11.28 -19.26 0.56
C GLN A 81 -11.78 -17.90 0.08
N LYS A 82 -11.23 -17.43 -1.04
CA LYS A 82 -11.69 -16.19 -1.67
C LYS A 82 -13.08 -16.50 -2.23
N LYS A 83 -14.10 -15.80 -1.74
CA LYS A 83 -15.42 -15.82 -2.37
C LYS A 83 -15.28 -15.04 -3.68
N GLU A 84 -15.62 -15.69 -4.79
CA GLU A 84 -15.76 -15.04 -6.10
C GLU A 84 -16.92 -14.02 -6.08
#